data_AF-A0AA39M788-F1
#
_entry.id   AF-A0AA39M788-F1
#
_cell.length_a   1.000
_cell.length_b   1.000
_cell.length_c   1.000
_cell.angle_alpha   90.00
_cell.angle_beta   90.00
_cell.angle_gamma   90.00
#
_symmetry.space_group_name_H-M   'P 1'
#
loop_
_entity.id
_entity.type
_entity.pdbx_description
1 polymer ?
#
loop_
_entity_poly.entity_id
_entity_poly.type
_entity_poly.pdbx_seq_one_letter_code
_entity_poly.pdbx_strand_id
1 'polypeptide(L)'
;MSVDLKQHLNFQDYTAPFLVFISFFGIIFLISFTVLNYCFVSKKDDITVFEEWGYRHKVSLKMGPHEQQQLQELVPQKRSVVSLTN
;
A
#
# COMPACT_ATOMS: atom_id res chain seq x y z
N MET A 1 13.19 56.23 9.29
CA MET A 1 12.22 55.17 9.65
C MET A 1 12.90 53.84 9.40
N SER A 2 13.24 53.07 10.43
CA SER A 2 13.77 51.72 10.22
C SER A 2 12.59 50.79 9.97
N VAL A 3 12.52 50.23 8.76
CA VAL A 3 11.57 49.16 8.44
C VAL A 3 12.01 47.92 9.21
N ASP A 4 11.16 47.44 10.12
CA ASP A 4 11.42 46.21 10.85
C ASP A 4 11.19 45.03 9.91
N LEU A 5 12.28 44.32 9.58
CA LEU A 5 12.31 43.24 8.59
C LEU A 5 12.15 41.85 9.23
N LYS A 6 11.78 41.77 10.52
CA LYS A 6 11.65 40.47 11.19
C LYS A 6 10.39 39.77 10.69
N GLN A 7 10.62 38.69 9.94
CA GLN A 7 9.57 37.76 9.55
C GLN A 7 9.04 37.08 10.82
N HIS A 8 7.79 37.37 11.19
CA HIS A 8 7.07 36.65 12.25
C HIS A 8 6.68 35.26 11.73
N LEU A 9 7.58 34.29 11.86
CA LEU A 9 7.30 32.90 11.50
C LEU A 9 6.38 32.28 12.55
N ASN A 10 5.22 31.82 12.12
CA ASN A 10 4.33 31.06 12.97
C ASN A 10 4.73 29.58 12.95
N PHE A 11 4.33 28.84 13.99
CA PHE A 11 4.62 27.40 14.08
C PHE A 11 4.15 26.63 12.82
N GLN A 12 3.03 27.06 12.23
CA GLN A 12 2.48 26.50 11.00
C GLN A 12 3.42 26.58 9.80
N ASP A 13 4.25 27.64 9.70
CA ASP A 13 5.20 27.80 8.60
C ASP A 13 6.33 26.75 8.68
N TYR A 14 6.66 26.28 9.89
CA TYR A 14 7.63 25.21 10.10
C TYR A 14 7.06 23.80 9.87
N THR A 15 5.73 23.61 9.98
CA THR A 15 5.10 22.30 9.79
C THR A 15 4.73 22.03 8.34
N ALA A 16 4.65 23.06 7.50
CA ALA A 16 4.32 22.93 6.07
C ALA A 16 5.26 21.96 5.30
N PRO A 17 6.59 21.98 5.46
CA PRO A 17 7.48 21.03 4.78
C PRO A 17 7.20 19.57 5.18
N PHE A 18 6.85 19.33 6.45
CA PHE A 18 6.55 17.99 6.95
C PHE A 18 5.21 17.47 6.40
N LEU A 19 4.19 18.32 6.30
CA LEU A 19 2.92 17.97 5.67
C LEU A 19 3.11 17.63 4.18
N VAL A 20 3.88 18.43 3.46
CA VAL A 20 4.20 18.16 2.04
C VAL A 20 4.93 16.84 1.90
N PHE A 21 5.92 16.57 2.76
CA PHE A 21 6.64 15.29 2.79
C PHE A 21 5.68 14.10 2.97
N ILE A 22 4.84 14.12 4.01
CA ILE A 22 3.87 13.05 4.26
C ILE A 22 2.91 12.90 3.08
N SER A 23 2.41 14.00 2.52
CA SER A 23 1.50 13.95 1.39
C SER A 23 2.15 13.32 0.14
N PHE A 24 3.41 13.64 -0.14
CA PHE A 24 4.14 13.10 -1.29
C PHE A 24 4.35 11.59 -1.17
N PHE A 25 4.86 11.12 -0.02
CA PHE A 25 5.03 9.70 0.22
C PHE A 25 3.69 8.97 0.31
N GLY A 26 2.66 9.59 0.88
CA GLY A 26 1.30 9.06 0.93
C GLY A 26 0.71 8.86 -0.47
N ILE A 27 0.89 9.83 -1.37
CA ILE A 27 0.43 9.74 -2.76
C ILE A 27 1.20 8.67 -3.51
N ILE A 28 2.54 8.61 -3.41
CA ILE A 28 3.34 7.55 -4.03
C ILE A 28 2.91 6.18 -3.50
N PHE A 29 2.70 6.07 -2.20
CA PHE A 29 2.24 4.83 -1.58
C PHE A 29 0.86 4.42 -2.10
N LEU A 30 -0.09 5.36 -2.18
CA LEU A 30 -1.42 5.09 -2.73
C LEU A 30 -1.37 4.71 -4.21
N ILE A 31 -0.56 5.38 -5.02
CA ILE A 31 -0.39 5.03 -6.43
C ILE A 31 0.25 3.65 -6.55
N SER A 32 1.34 3.39 -5.83
CA SER A 32 1.99 2.08 -5.83
C SER A 32 1.05 0.98 -5.34
N PHE A 33 0.27 1.24 -4.29
CA PHE A 33 -0.65 0.27 -3.73
C PHE A 33 -1.86 0.04 -4.64
N THR A 34 -2.52 1.09 -5.10
CA THR A 34 -3.74 0.99 -5.89
C THR A 34 -3.46 0.68 -7.35
N VAL A 35 -2.50 1.33 -8.01
CA VAL A 35 -2.24 1.09 -9.45
C VAL A 35 -1.59 -0.27 -9.68
N LEU A 36 -0.60 -0.66 -8.88
CA LEU A 36 0.04 -1.98 -9.08
C LEU A 36 -0.91 -3.13 -8.71
N ASN A 37 -1.60 -3.06 -7.56
CA ASN A 37 -2.51 -4.15 -7.16
C ASN A 37 -3.84 -4.17 -7.92
N TYR A 38 -4.35 -3.04 -8.43
CA TYR A 38 -5.66 -3.00 -9.10
C TYR A 38 -5.58 -2.96 -10.64
N CYS A 39 -4.63 -2.21 -11.21
CA CYS A 39 -4.52 -2.10 -12.68
C CYS A 39 -3.59 -3.16 -13.30
N PHE A 40 -2.56 -3.59 -12.58
CA PHE A 40 -1.53 -4.47 -13.16
C PHE A 40 -1.68 -5.95 -12.79
N VAL A 41 -2.42 -6.25 -11.72
CA VAL A 41 -2.68 -7.62 -11.28
C VAL A 41 -3.92 -8.17 -11.99
N SER A 42 -3.69 -9.10 -12.92
CA SER A 42 -4.73 -9.81 -13.64
C SER A 42 -5.03 -11.14 -12.95
N LYS A 43 -6.17 -11.78 -13.27
CA LYS A 43 -6.58 -13.09 -12.69
C LYS A 43 -5.60 -14.25 -12.96
N LYS A 44 -4.61 -14.03 -13.82
CA LYS A 44 -3.60 -15.02 -14.23
C LYS A 44 -2.25 -14.84 -13.53
N ASP A 45 -2.06 -13.74 -12.81
CA ASP A 45 -0.82 -13.46 -12.10
C ASP A 45 -0.84 -14.11 -10.72
N ASP A 46 0.37 -14.31 -10.15
CA ASP A 46 0.55 -14.90 -8.83
C ASP A 46 -0.19 -14.14 -7.73
N ILE A 47 -0.59 -14.87 -6.68
CA ILE A 47 -1.29 -14.31 -5.52
C ILE A 47 -0.48 -13.15 -4.95
N THR A 48 -1.12 -12.00 -4.82
CA THR A 48 -0.47 -10.83 -4.24
C THR A 48 -0.19 -11.04 -2.76
N VAL A 49 0.89 -10.44 -2.25
CA VAL A 49 1.22 -10.48 -0.82
C VAL A 49 0.07 -9.93 0.04
N PHE A 50 -0.74 -9.02 -0.50
CA PHE A 50 -1.91 -8.48 0.16
C PHE A 50 -3.08 -9.45 0.24
N GLU A 51 -3.35 -10.22 -0.81
CA GLU A 51 -4.35 -11.28 -0.76
C GLU A 51 -3.94 -12.40 0.19
N GLU A 52 -2.65 -12.76 0.23
CA GLU A 52 -2.10 -13.71 1.20
C GLU A 52 -2.24 -13.17 2.64
N TRP A 53 -1.92 -11.89 2.86
CA TRP A 53 -2.06 -11.24 4.16
C TRP A 53 -3.51 -11.12 4.61
N GLY A 54 -4.41 -10.71 3.72
CA GLY A 54 -5.85 -10.58 3.95
C GLY A 54 -6.51 -11.91 4.27
N TYR A 55 -6.12 -12.97 3.56
CA TYR A 55 -6.53 -14.34 3.86
C TYR A 55 -6.05 -14.79 5.25
N ARG A 56 -4.78 -14.53 5.60
CA ARG A 56 -4.23 -14.89 6.92
C ARG A 56 -4.88 -14.13 8.07
N HIS A 57 -5.26 -12.87 7.87
CA HIS A 57 -5.90 -12.04 8.88
C HIS A 57 -7.44 -12.10 8.84
N LYS A 58 -8.02 -13.04 8.06
CA LYS A 58 -9.48 -13.24 7.91
C LYS A 58 -10.23 -11.95 7.56
N VAL A 59 -9.65 -11.10 6.72
CA VAL A 59 -10.34 -9.90 6.26
C VAL A 59 -11.30 -10.32 5.15
N SER A 60 -12.61 -10.15 5.37
CA SER A 60 -13.67 -10.49 4.40
C SER A 60 -13.76 -9.52 3.20
N LEU A 61 -12.76 -8.65 3.05
CA LEU A 61 -12.68 -7.67 1.98
C LEU A 61 -11.98 -8.28 0.77
N LYS A 62 -12.53 -8.09 -0.42
CA LYS A 62 -11.85 -8.42 -1.69
C LYS A 62 -10.64 -7.51 -1.84
N MET A 63 -9.47 -8.02 -1.47
CA MET A 63 -8.17 -7.31 -1.49
C MET A 63 -7.41 -7.48 -2.80
N GLY A 64 -7.98 -8.20 -3.77
CA GLY A 64 -7.46 -8.35 -5.12
C GLY A 64 -8.54 -8.86 -6.08
N PRO A 65 -8.17 -9.20 -7.33
CA PRO A 65 -9.10 -9.60 -8.37
C PRO A 65 -9.57 -11.05 -8.24
N HIS A 66 -8.88 -11.89 -7.45
CA HIS A 66 -9.24 -13.27 -7.23
C HIS A 66 -10.38 -13.40 -6.21
N GLU A 67 -11.26 -14.37 -6.46
CA GLU A 67 -12.34 -14.66 -5.53
C GLU A 67 -11.81 -15.39 -4.29
N GLN A 68 -12.45 -15.17 -3.13
CA GLN A 68 -12.01 -15.79 -1.88
C GLN A 68 -12.02 -17.33 -1.93
N GLN A 69 -12.86 -17.92 -2.78
CA GLN A 69 -12.87 -19.37 -3.03
C GLN A 69 -11.59 -19.84 -3.72
N GLN A 70 -11.11 -19.10 -4.73
CA GLN A 70 -9.88 -19.43 -5.45
C GLN A 70 -8.65 -19.27 -4.53
N LEU A 71 -8.66 -18.26 -3.65
CA LEU A 71 -7.61 -18.05 -2.65
C LEU A 71 -7.44 -19.22 -1.68
N GLN A 72 -8.54 -19.86 -1.28
CA GLN A 72 -8.50 -21.02 -0.38
C GLN A 72 -7.79 -22.22 -0.99
N GLU A 73 -7.80 -22.37 -2.32
CA GLU A 73 -7.14 -23.45 -3.03
C GLU A 73 -5.68 -23.10 -3.39
N LEU A 74 -5.44 -21.85 -3.81
CA LEU A 74 -4.13 -21.40 -4.28
C LEU A 74 -3.14 -21.16 -3.14
N VAL A 75 -3.57 -20.69 -1.96
CA VAL A 75 -2.68 -20.46 -0.80
C VAL A 75 -2.03 -21.75 -0.27
N PRO A 76 -2.76 -22.85 -0.02
CA PRO A 76 -2.15 -24.11 0.41
C PRO A 76 -1.28 -24.73 -0.69
N GLN A 77 -1.66 -24.59 -1.97
CA GLN A 77 -0.85 -25.06 -3.10
C GLN A 77 0.48 -24.32 -3.19
N LYS A 78 0.49 -22.98 -3.08
CA LYS A 78 1.73 -22.19 -3.07
C LYS A 78 2.64 -22.58 -1.90
N ARG A 79 2.06 -22.86 -0.73
CA ARG A 79 2.81 -23.29 0.46
C ARG A 79 3.44 -24.68 0.28
N SER A 80 2.73 -25.63 -0.34
CA SER A 80 3.29 -26.97 -0.57
C SER A 80 4.45 -26.94 -1.56
N VAL A 81 4.35 -26.16 -2.63
CA VAL A 81 5.44 -25.96 -3.61
C VAL A 81 6.68 -25.37 -2.93
N VAL A 82 6.51 -24.32 -2.11
CA VAL A 82 7.64 -23.71 -1.37
C VAL A 82 8.30 -24.70 -0.41
N SER A 83 7.54 -25.59 0.22
CA SER A 83 8.09 -26.59 1.14
C SER A 83 8.89 -27.69 0.44
N LEU A 84 8.67 -27.91 -0.85
CA LEU A 84 9.40 -28.91 -1.65
C LEU A 84 10.70 -28.34 -2.25
N THR A 85 10.81 -27.01 -2.32
CA THR A 85 11.97 -26.30 -2.87
C THR A 85 12.99 -25.83 -1.83
N ASN A 86 12.70 -26.00 -0.54
CA ASN A 86 13.60 -25.67 0.57
C ASN A 86 14.29 -26.90 1.15
#